data_AF-A0A1Q4P219-F1
#
_entry.id   AF-A0A1Q4P219-F1
#
_cell.length_a   1.000
_cell.length_b   1.000
_cell.length_c   1.000
_cell.angle_alpha   90.00
_cell.angle_beta   90.00
_cell.angle_gamma   90.00
#
_symmetry.space_group_name_H-M   'P 1'
#
loop_
_entity.id
_entity.type
_entity.pdbx_description
1 polymer ?
#
loop_
_entity_poly.entity_id
_entity_poly.type
_entity_poly.pdbx_seq_one_letter_code
_entity_poly.pdbx_strand_id
1 'polypeptide(L)'
;MTQLKERWVFKELVTSGDDAQELMAYAIYKVKKNQLAETRRSQGWTEESIQDELDRFHEITLQVGLDDYRTKAQALFLEVTQGAAEHVTPFYQAEIEKLKKEHNDAIKRLKSQISDLRNNAVKHYMEKVDEYNLSQKTWKDRYLIRPVKWAFSGLPGIFASAFTLGVIVAVMGYFAGPEKRTLIISEGAKNVLELLAPNQVVPGLPESLDKK
;
A
#
# COMPACT_ATOMS: atom_id res chain seq x y z
N MET A 1 -20.36 50.17 62.92
CA MET A 1 -19.53 49.01 63.30
C MET A 1 -19.54 48.04 62.13
N THR A 2 -18.54 48.14 61.26
CA THR A 2 -18.37 47.25 60.12
C THR A 2 -17.90 45.89 60.65
N GLN A 3 -18.74 44.85 60.50
CA GLN A 3 -18.33 43.48 60.78
C GLN A 3 -17.09 43.16 59.94
N LEU A 4 -15.94 43.00 60.59
CA LEU A 4 -14.77 42.37 59.98
C LEU A 4 -15.18 40.94 59.65
N LYS A 5 -15.55 40.72 58.39
CA LYS A 5 -15.79 39.39 57.83
C LYS A 5 -14.53 38.57 58.12
N GLU A 6 -14.63 37.58 59.01
CA GLU A 6 -13.52 36.69 59.32
C GLU A 6 -12.94 36.17 58.01
N ARG A 7 -11.72 36.59 57.68
CA ARG A 7 -11.04 36.17 56.44
C ARG A 7 -10.36 34.84 56.73
N TRP A 8 -10.69 33.84 55.94
CA TRP A 8 -10.14 32.49 56.10
C TRP A 8 -9.07 32.29 55.03
N VAL A 9 -7.82 32.05 55.43
CA VAL A 9 -6.71 31.80 54.48
C VAL A 9 -7.06 30.71 53.46
N PHE A 10 -7.80 29.67 53.89
CA PHE A 10 -8.30 28.65 52.96
C PHE A 10 -9.17 29.25 51.84
N LYS A 11 -10.15 30.09 52.16
CA LYS A 11 -11.04 30.71 51.16
C LYS A 11 -10.33 31.72 50.27
N GLU A 12 -9.20 32.25 50.73
CA GLU A 12 -8.39 33.20 49.96
C GLU A 12 -7.40 32.46 49.04
N LEU A 13 -6.89 31.29 49.43
CA LEU A 13 -5.96 30.49 48.62
C LEU A 13 -6.65 29.48 47.71
N VAL A 14 -7.80 28.96 48.12
CA VAL A 14 -8.54 27.88 47.46
C VAL A 14 -9.89 28.40 46.99
N THR A 15 -9.99 28.65 45.70
CA THR A 15 -11.23 29.03 45.02
C THR A 15 -12.01 27.79 44.56
N SER A 16 -11.28 26.73 44.19
CA SER A 16 -11.84 25.44 43.80
C SER A 16 -11.22 24.30 44.62
N GLY A 17 -12.05 23.43 45.19
CA GLY A 17 -11.58 22.25 45.91
C GLY A 17 -10.90 21.21 45.02
N ASP A 18 -10.98 21.37 43.70
CA ASP A 18 -10.40 20.44 42.72
C ASP A 18 -9.05 20.94 42.16
N ASP A 19 -8.63 22.17 42.48
CA ASP A 19 -7.36 22.71 42.02
C ASP A 19 -6.21 22.26 42.93
N ALA A 20 -5.40 21.32 42.43
CA ALA A 20 -4.26 20.76 43.14
C ALA A 20 -3.20 21.82 43.50
N GLN A 21 -3.02 22.86 42.68
CA GLN A 21 -2.05 23.93 42.97
C GLN A 21 -2.53 24.82 44.12
N GLU A 22 -3.81 25.17 44.12
CA GLU A 22 -4.41 25.95 45.21
C GLU A 22 -4.41 25.18 46.54
N LEU A 23 -4.79 23.90 46.51
CA LEU A 23 -4.71 23.02 47.68
C LEU A 23 -3.26 22.90 48.19
N MET A 24 -2.29 22.81 47.29
CA MET A 24 -0.90 22.75 47.65
C MET A 24 -0.41 24.07 48.26
N ALA A 25 -0.85 25.23 47.76
CA ALA A 25 -0.56 26.53 48.37
C ALA A 25 -1.07 26.60 49.82
N TYR A 26 -2.30 26.12 50.07
CA TYR A 26 -2.84 26.03 51.43
C TYR A 26 -2.07 25.06 52.32
N ALA A 27 -1.65 23.90 51.79
CA ALA A 27 -0.83 22.94 52.52
C ALA A 27 0.52 23.55 52.93
N ILE A 28 1.19 24.28 52.03
CA ILE A 28 2.45 24.97 52.31
C ILE A 28 2.27 26.01 53.42
N TYR A 29 1.18 26.78 53.39
CA TYR A 29 0.83 27.70 54.48
C TYR A 29 0.70 26.96 55.83
N LYS A 30 -0.03 25.84 55.86
CA LYS A 30 -0.22 25.05 57.09
C LYS A 30 1.10 24.47 57.61
N VAL A 31 1.98 24.01 56.72
CA VAL A 31 3.32 23.55 57.07
C VAL A 31 4.13 24.67 57.71
N LYS A 32 4.14 25.88 57.12
CA LYS A 32 4.85 27.04 57.68
C LYS A 32 4.28 27.47 59.03
N LYS A 33 2.95 27.50 59.18
CA LYS A 33 2.29 27.78 60.45
C LYS A 33 2.72 26.77 61.53
N ASN A 34 2.79 25.48 61.19
CA ASN A 34 3.23 24.44 62.13
C ASN A 34 4.72 24.57 62.48
N GLN A 35 5.58 24.81 61.49
CA GLN A 35 7.01 25.02 61.71
C GLN A 35 7.29 26.21 62.65
N LEU A 36 6.52 27.29 62.51
CA LEU A 36 6.61 28.42 63.43
C LEU A 36 6.25 28.02 64.86
N ALA A 37 5.15 27.29 65.06
CA ALA A 37 4.74 26.79 66.37
C ALA A 37 5.83 25.90 67.01
N GLU A 38 6.31 24.90 66.27
CA GLU A 38 7.37 23.98 66.74
C GLU A 38 8.66 24.72 67.09
N THR A 39 9.04 25.72 66.29
CA THR A 39 10.22 26.54 66.56
C THR A 39 10.06 27.29 67.88
N ARG A 40 8.91 27.92 68.12
CA ARG A 40 8.65 28.67 69.36
C ARG A 40 8.55 27.75 70.59
N ARG A 41 7.96 26.55 70.45
CA ARG A 41 7.98 25.51 71.49
C ARG A 41 9.40 25.12 71.85
N SER A 42 10.25 24.88 70.85
CA SER A 42 11.65 24.53 71.09
C SER A 42 12.46 25.65 71.79
N GLN A 43 11.99 26.90 71.67
CA GLN A 43 12.55 28.08 72.34
C GLN A 43 12.00 28.30 73.75
N GLY A 44 11.14 27.40 74.26
CA GLY A 44 10.58 27.48 75.61
C GLY A 44 9.45 28.51 75.78
N TRP A 45 8.82 28.93 74.69
CA TRP A 45 7.65 29.83 74.75
C TRP A 45 6.44 29.08 75.33
N THR A 46 5.55 29.82 76.01
CA THR A 46 4.26 29.27 76.48
C THR A 46 3.29 29.10 75.30
N GLU A 47 2.36 28.16 75.40
CA GLU A 47 1.36 27.94 74.33
C GLU A 47 0.49 29.18 74.07
N GLU A 48 0.26 30.03 75.09
CA GLU A 48 -0.46 31.29 74.93
C GLU A 48 0.32 32.27 74.04
N SER A 49 1.61 32.49 74.32
CA SER A 49 2.46 33.34 73.49
C SER A 49 2.70 32.77 72.08
N ILE A 50 2.67 31.44 71.94
CA ILE A 50 2.73 30.78 70.63
C ILE A 50 1.45 31.08 69.86
N GLN A 51 0.28 30.97 70.49
CA GLN A 51 -1.00 31.23 69.85
C GLN A 51 -1.10 32.68 69.35
N ASP A 52 -0.71 33.65 70.18
CA ASP A 52 -0.64 35.07 69.78
C ASP A 52 0.24 35.28 68.54
N GLU A 53 1.40 34.61 68.50
CA GLU A 53 2.32 34.70 67.37
C GLU A 53 1.74 34.04 66.11
N LEU A 54 1.03 32.93 66.25
CA LEU A 54 0.37 32.24 65.14
C LEU A 54 -0.80 33.05 64.57
N ASP A 55 -1.47 33.84 65.41
CA ASP A 55 -2.56 34.73 64.99
C ASP A 55 -2.01 35.96 64.27
N ARG A 56 -0.91 36.56 64.78
CA ARG A 56 -0.16 37.59 64.04
C ARG A 56 0.32 37.09 62.69
N PHE A 57 0.90 35.89 62.64
CA PHE A 57 1.34 35.27 61.39
C PHE A 57 0.18 35.06 60.41
N HIS A 58 -0.99 34.64 60.90
CA HIS A 58 -2.20 34.49 60.09
C HIS A 58 -2.66 35.83 59.50
N GLU A 59 -2.71 36.88 60.31
CA GLU A 59 -3.12 38.20 59.88
C GLU A 59 -2.16 38.80 58.84
N ILE A 60 -0.85 38.73 59.08
CA ILE A 60 0.18 39.18 58.12
C ILE A 60 0.05 38.41 56.81
N THR A 61 -0.17 37.09 56.89
CA THR A 61 -0.37 36.26 55.70
C THR A 61 -1.55 36.75 54.85
N LEU A 62 -2.68 37.07 55.48
CA LEU A 62 -3.88 37.57 54.80
C LEU A 62 -3.70 38.95 54.15
N GLN A 63 -2.74 39.74 54.63
CA GLN A 63 -2.45 41.08 54.09
C GLN A 63 -1.48 41.03 52.91
N VAL A 64 -0.39 40.25 53.02
CA VAL A 64 0.73 40.32 52.05
C VAL A 64 1.33 38.96 51.67
N GLY A 65 1.00 37.88 52.38
CA GLY A 65 1.72 36.61 52.26
C GLY A 65 1.13 35.60 51.27
N LEU A 66 -0.10 35.80 50.80
CA LEU A 66 -0.82 34.77 50.01
C LEU A 66 -0.13 34.43 48.68
N ASP A 67 0.41 35.43 47.98
CA ASP A 67 1.02 35.22 46.66
C ASP A 67 2.34 34.42 46.73
N ASP A 68 3.07 34.53 47.84
CA ASP A 68 4.28 33.73 48.07
C ASP A 68 3.95 32.23 48.16
N TYR A 69 2.83 31.88 48.80
CA TYR A 69 2.37 30.49 48.87
C TYR A 69 1.89 29.96 47.52
N ARG A 70 1.20 30.79 46.73
CA ARG A 70 0.79 30.42 45.37
C ARG A 70 2.01 30.18 44.47
N THR A 71 2.98 31.08 44.52
CA THR A 71 4.22 30.98 43.73
C THR A 71 5.01 29.72 44.09
N LYS A 72 5.14 29.42 45.38
CA LYS A 72 5.80 28.19 45.85
C LYS A 72 5.07 26.92 45.42
N ALA A 73 3.74 26.92 45.48
CA ALA A 73 2.94 25.80 44.99
C ALA A 73 3.13 25.59 43.49
N GLN A 74 3.12 26.66 42.69
CA GLN A 74 3.37 26.56 41.25
C GLN A 74 4.77 26.00 40.95
N ALA A 75 5.80 26.48 41.66
CA ALA A 75 7.17 25.98 41.49
C ALA A 75 7.29 24.49 41.82
N LEU A 76 6.76 24.05 42.97
CA LEU A 76 6.76 22.63 43.36
C LEU A 76 5.94 21.76 42.40
N PHE A 77 4.80 22.28 41.93
CA PHE A 77 3.99 21.56 40.95
C PHE A 77 4.77 21.34 39.66
N LEU A 78 5.43 22.40 39.16
CA LEU A 78 6.24 22.33 37.96
C LEU A 78 7.39 21.32 38.13
N GLU A 79 8.11 21.36 39.26
CA GLU A 79 9.19 20.42 39.58
C GLU A 79 8.70 18.96 39.58
N VAL A 80 7.58 18.67 40.24
CA VAL A 80 6.99 17.33 40.27
C VAL A 80 6.56 16.88 38.87
N THR A 81 5.90 17.75 38.10
CA THR A 81 5.47 17.40 36.74
C THR A 81 6.65 17.18 35.80
N GLN A 82 7.72 17.96 35.94
CA GLN A 82 8.93 17.80 35.16
C GLN A 82 9.64 16.50 35.51
N GLY A 83 9.81 16.18 36.79
CA GLY A 83 10.38 14.89 37.22
C GLY A 83 9.54 13.70 36.75
N ALA A 84 8.21 13.81 36.79
CA ALA A 84 7.32 12.80 36.22
C ALA A 84 7.51 12.68 34.70
N ALA A 85 7.60 13.80 33.98
CA ALA A 85 7.82 13.81 32.54
C ALA A 85 9.17 13.18 32.17
N GLU A 86 10.24 13.45 32.91
CA GLU A 86 11.58 12.87 32.68
C GLU A 86 11.58 11.34 32.83
N HIS A 87 10.78 10.79 33.74
CA HIS A 87 10.66 9.35 33.90
C HIS A 87 9.71 8.68 32.89
N VAL A 88 8.66 9.40 32.46
CA VAL A 88 7.61 8.85 31.60
C VAL A 88 7.94 8.99 30.11
N THR A 89 8.63 10.06 29.72
CA THR A 89 9.05 10.33 28.34
C THR A 89 9.88 9.20 27.70
N PRO A 90 10.93 8.65 28.36
CA PRO A 90 11.73 7.58 27.74
C PRO A 90 10.92 6.30 27.51
N PHE A 91 9.94 6.01 28.36
CA PHE A 91 9.06 4.84 28.18
C PHE A 91 8.21 4.97 26.92
N TYR A 92 7.58 6.13 26.71
CA TYR A 92 6.80 6.38 25.50
C TYR A 92 7.68 6.49 24.26
N GLN A 93 8.89 7.05 24.36
CA GLN A 93 9.84 7.07 23.24
C GLN A 93 10.25 5.67 22.81
N ALA A 94 10.57 4.78 23.76
CA ALA A 94 10.91 3.39 23.47
C ALA A 94 9.74 2.65 22.80
N GLU A 95 8.51 2.84 23.27
CA GLU A 95 7.34 2.21 22.66
C GLU A 95 7.06 2.77 21.25
N ILE A 96 7.21 4.08 21.04
CA ILE A 96 7.08 4.70 19.71
C ILE A 96 8.14 4.14 18.74
N GLU A 97 9.39 4.01 19.19
CA GLU A 97 10.46 3.43 18.36
C GLU A 97 10.19 1.98 18.01
N LYS A 98 9.70 1.19 18.98
CA LYS A 98 9.30 -0.19 18.77
C LYS A 98 8.17 -0.30 17.74
N LEU A 99 7.09 0.48 17.89
CA LEU A 99 6.00 0.51 16.91
C LEU A 99 6.48 0.94 15.53
N LYS A 100 7.35 1.96 15.42
CA LYS A 100 7.93 2.38 14.14
C LYS A 100 8.73 1.26 13.49
N LYS A 101 9.51 0.51 14.27
CA LYS A 101 10.30 -0.61 13.77
C LYS A 101 9.39 -1.74 13.27
N GLU A 102 8.41 -2.14 14.06
CA GLU A 102 7.43 -3.17 13.67
C GLU A 102 6.68 -2.79 12.40
N HIS A 103 6.26 -1.52 12.29
CA HIS A 103 5.57 -1.00 11.11
C HIS A 103 6.48 -1.00 9.87
N ASN A 104 7.72 -0.56 10.00
CA ASN A 104 8.70 -0.58 8.90
C ASN A 104 9.01 -2.00 8.43
N ASP A 105 9.14 -2.96 9.37
CA ASP A 105 9.35 -4.36 9.04
C ASP A 105 8.13 -4.96 8.31
N ALA A 106 6.91 -4.60 8.72
CA ALA A 106 5.68 -4.99 8.03
C ALA A 106 5.62 -4.42 6.60
N ILE A 107 5.94 -3.13 6.42
CA ILE A 107 6.03 -2.50 5.10
C ILE A 107 7.06 -3.23 4.23
N LYS A 108 8.24 -3.55 4.78
CA LYS A 108 9.30 -4.25 4.04
C LYS A 108 8.85 -5.64 3.59
N ARG A 109 8.17 -6.39 4.46
CA ARG A 109 7.60 -7.71 4.13
C ARG A 109 6.55 -7.62 3.04
N LEU A 110 5.61 -6.67 3.16
CA LEU A 110 4.57 -6.46 2.14
C LEU A 110 5.16 -6.05 0.80
N LYS A 111 6.16 -5.16 0.78
CA LYS A 111 6.88 -4.78 -0.44
C LYS A 111 7.58 -5.97 -1.08
N SER A 112 8.23 -6.83 -0.29
CA SER A 112 8.84 -8.07 -0.79
C SER A 112 7.80 -8.98 -1.42
N GLN A 113 6.68 -9.22 -0.73
CA GLN A 113 5.59 -10.06 -1.26
C GLN A 113 5.01 -9.52 -2.56
N ILE A 114 4.79 -8.20 -2.66
CA ILE A 114 4.33 -7.55 -3.89
C ILE A 114 5.34 -7.74 -5.02
N SER A 115 6.64 -7.59 -4.73
CA SER A 115 7.71 -7.80 -5.71
C SER A 115 7.76 -9.26 -6.19
N ASP A 116 7.66 -10.22 -5.26
CA ASP A 116 7.70 -11.65 -5.59
C ASP A 116 6.47 -12.07 -6.41
N LEU A 117 5.28 -11.59 -6.04
CA LEU A 117 4.05 -11.80 -6.81
C LEU A 117 4.15 -11.19 -8.21
N ARG A 118 4.70 -9.97 -8.33
CA ARG A 118 4.94 -9.33 -9.62
C ARG A 118 5.91 -10.13 -10.48
N ASN A 119 7.03 -10.57 -9.91
CA ASN A 119 8.03 -11.35 -10.63
C ASN A 119 7.48 -12.71 -11.07
N ASN A 120 6.70 -13.39 -10.22
CA ASN A 120 6.03 -14.63 -10.56
C ASN A 120 4.98 -14.45 -11.66
N ALA A 121 4.18 -13.37 -11.60
CA ALA A 121 3.21 -13.05 -12.63
C ALA A 121 3.89 -12.75 -13.99
N VAL A 122 4.98 -11.97 -13.98
CA VAL A 122 5.78 -11.69 -15.18
C VAL A 122 6.38 -12.99 -15.73
N LYS A 123 6.95 -13.85 -14.89
CA LYS A 123 7.53 -15.12 -15.30
C LYS A 123 6.49 -16.03 -15.95
N HIS A 124 5.31 -16.18 -15.33
CA HIS A 124 4.22 -16.96 -15.91
C HIS A 124 3.71 -16.38 -17.23
N TYR A 125 3.67 -15.06 -17.36
CA TYR A 125 3.29 -14.42 -18.62
C TYR A 125 4.34 -14.69 -19.71
N MET A 126 5.63 -14.51 -19.41
CA MET A 126 6.72 -14.80 -20.35
C MET A 126 6.72 -16.27 -20.78
N GLU A 127 6.53 -17.20 -19.85
CA GLU A 127 6.43 -18.64 -20.14
C GLU A 127 5.27 -18.96 -21.10
N LYS A 128 4.08 -18.38 -20.87
CA LYS A 128 2.94 -18.54 -21.79
C LYS A 128 3.19 -17.91 -23.16
N VAL A 129 3.86 -16.77 -23.22
CA VAL A 129 4.22 -16.11 -24.48
C VAL A 129 5.23 -16.97 -25.26
N ASP A 130 6.23 -17.53 -24.59
CA ASP A 130 7.22 -18.41 -25.20
C ASP A 130 6.59 -19.72 -25.68
N GLU A 131 5.70 -20.32 -24.89
CA GLU A 131 4.93 -21.51 -25.30
C GLU A 131 4.06 -21.22 -26.54
N TYR A 132 3.38 -20.07 -26.57
CA TYR A 132 2.61 -19.63 -27.73
C TYR A 132 3.50 -19.38 -28.96
N ASN A 133 4.65 -18.75 -28.79
CA ASN A 133 5.59 -18.50 -29.87
C ASN A 133 6.19 -19.80 -30.42
N LEU A 134 6.55 -20.75 -29.54
CA LEU A 134 7.06 -22.06 -29.93
C LEU A 134 5.99 -22.85 -30.68
N SER A 135 4.76 -22.91 -30.16
CA SER A 135 3.64 -23.60 -30.82
C SER A 135 3.26 -22.97 -32.16
N GLN A 136 3.27 -21.63 -32.27
CA GLN A 136 3.14 -20.91 -33.54
C GLN A 136 4.25 -21.25 -34.53
N LYS A 137 5.51 -21.29 -34.09
CA LYS A 137 6.66 -21.64 -34.94
C LYS A 137 6.56 -23.07 -35.46
N THR A 138 6.15 -24.02 -34.62
CA THR A 138 5.91 -25.41 -35.02
C THR A 138 4.75 -25.55 -35.99
N TRP A 139 3.65 -24.80 -35.81
CA TRP A 139 2.52 -24.79 -36.73
C TRP A 139 2.90 -24.18 -38.10
N LYS A 140 3.51 -23.00 -38.11
CA LYS A 140 3.96 -22.33 -39.34
C LYS A 140 4.96 -23.20 -40.09
N ASP A 141 5.93 -23.79 -39.39
CA ASP A 141 6.91 -24.65 -40.04
C ASP A 141 6.25 -25.92 -40.62
N ARG A 142 5.36 -26.57 -39.86
CA ARG A 142 4.69 -27.80 -40.28
C ARG A 142 3.72 -27.60 -41.46
N TYR A 143 2.93 -26.54 -41.45
CA TYR A 143 1.82 -26.37 -42.40
C TYR A 143 2.07 -25.33 -43.50
N LEU A 144 2.99 -24.37 -43.31
CA LEU A 144 3.30 -23.36 -44.33
C LEU A 144 4.67 -23.58 -44.97
N ILE A 145 5.71 -23.80 -44.16
CA ILE A 145 7.09 -23.83 -44.68
C ILE A 145 7.42 -25.19 -45.31
N ARG A 146 7.00 -26.31 -44.70
CA ARG A 146 7.23 -27.66 -45.25
C ARG A 146 6.66 -27.88 -46.65
N PRO A 147 5.38 -27.55 -46.97
CA PRO A 147 4.87 -27.75 -48.32
C PRO A 147 5.55 -26.84 -49.34
N VAL A 148 5.89 -25.59 -48.97
CA VAL A 148 6.66 -24.68 -49.84
C VAL A 148 8.06 -25.23 -50.09
N LYS A 149 8.80 -25.64 -49.03
CA LYS A 149 10.11 -26.26 -49.20
C LYS A 149 10.03 -27.52 -50.04
N TRP A 150 9.03 -28.37 -49.83
CA TRP A 150 8.80 -29.58 -50.63
C TRP A 150 8.56 -29.24 -52.12
N ALA A 151 7.78 -28.20 -52.41
CA ALA A 151 7.56 -27.75 -53.78
C ALA A 151 8.84 -27.24 -54.48
N PHE A 152 9.81 -26.71 -53.71
CA PHE A 152 11.06 -26.16 -54.23
C PHE A 152 12.29 -27.08 -54.04
N SER A 153 12.19 -28.19 -53.29
CA SER A 153 13.33 -29.04 -52.93
C SER A 153 13.63 -30.19 -53.91
N GLY A 154 13.09 -30.17 -55.12
CA GLY A 154 13.57 -31.02 -56.21
C GLY A 154 12.93 -32.40 -56.37
N LEU A 155 11.59 -32.49 -56.37
CA LEU A 155 10.87 -33.61 -57.01
C LEU A 155 10.77 -33.37 -58.53
N PRO A 156 10.67 -34.43 -59.37
CA PRO A 156 10.74 -34.32 -60.82
C PRO A 156 9.67 -33.35 -61.33
N GLY A 157 10.08 -32.38 -62.15
CA GLY A 157 9.37 -31.13 -62.42
C GLY A 157 7.91 -31.22 -62.88
N ILE A 158 7.42 -32.41 -63.23
CA ILE A 158 6.04 -32.72 -63.61
C ILE A 158 5.06 -32.56 -62.44
N PHE A 159 5.43 -32.96 -61.21
CA PHE A 159 4.53 -32.82 -60.07
C PHE A 159 4.42 -31.37 -59.58
N ALA A 160 5.51 -30.59 -59.69
CA ALA A 160 5.51 -29.18 -59.33
C ALA A 160 4.66 -28.34 -60.29
N SER A 161 4.73 -28.62 -61.60
CA SER A 161 3.89 -27.95 -62.60
C SER A 161 2.41 -28.33 -62.53
N ALA A 162 2.09 -29.59 -62.21
CA ALA A 162 0.72 -30.00 -61.94
C ALA A 162 0.13 -29.26 -60.71
N PHE A 163 0.93 -29.15 -59.65
CA PHE A 163 0.53 -28.44 -58.44
C PHE A 163 0.34 -26.94 -58.68
N THR A 164 1.29 -26.26 -59.36
CA THR A 164 1.16 -24.83 -59.65
C THR A 164 -0.01 -24.52 -60.57
N LEU A 165 -0.23 -25.34 -61.60
CA LEU A 165 -1.40 -25.21 -62.48
C LEU A 165 -2.70 -25.40 -61.69
N GLY A 166 -2.76 -26.38 -60.78
CA GLY A 166 -3.91 -26.60 -59.90
C GLY A 166 -4.20 -25.39 -58.99
N VAL A 167 -3.16 -24.79 -58.39
CA VAL A 167 -3.31 -23.57 -57.57
C VAL A 167 -3.80 -22.40 -58.41
N ILE A 168 -3.25 -22.20 -59.60
CA ILE A 168 -3.66 -21.12 -60.52
C ILE A 168 -5.14 -21.28 -60.91
N VAL A 169 -5.56 -22.49 -61.29
CA VAL A 169 -6.95 -22.80 -61.65
C VAL A 169 -7.89 -22.59 -60.45
N ALA A 170 -7.49 -23.01 -59.25
CA ALA A 170 -8.28 -22.81 -58.04
C ALA A 170 -8.48 -21.32 -57.71
N VAL A 171 -7.41 -20.50 -57.85
CA VAL A 171 -7.48 -19.05 -57.64
C VAL A 171 -8.33 -18.39 -58.71
N MET A 172 -8.13 -18.71 -60.00
CA MET A 172 -8.95 -18.15 -61.07
C MET A 172 -10.43 -18.55 -60.95
N GLY A 173 -10.71 -19.80 -60.59
CA GLY A 173 -12.06 -20.30 -60.37
C GLY A 173 -12.73 -19.64 -59.16
N TYR A 174 -11.98 -19.29 -58.11
CA TYR A 174 -12.53 -18.56 -56.96
C TYR A 174 -12.97 -17.13 -57.32
N PHE A 175 -12.26 -16.46 -58.22
CA PHE A 175 -12.58 -15.09 -58.67
C PHE A 175 -13.50 -15.03 -59.90
N ALA A 176 -13.79 -16.17 -60.54
CA ALA A 176 -14.68 -16.24 -61.69
C ALA A 176 -16.15 -16.39 -61.27
N GLY A 177 -17.07 -15.73 -62.00
CA GLY A 177 -18.52 -15.89 -61.81
C GLY A 177 -18.99 -17.34 -62.02
N PRO A 178 -20.15 -17.73 -61.46
CA PRO A 178 -20.57 -19.14 -61.32
C PRO A 178 -20.58 -19.93 -62.64
N GLU A 179 -20.89 -19.29 -63.77
CA GLU A 179 -20.88 -19.93 -65.10
C GLU A 179 -19.48 -20.19 -65.66
N LYS A 180 -18.51 -19.32 -65.34
CA LYS A 180 -17.11 -19.45 -65.81
C LYS A 180 -16.27 -20.31 -64.88
N ARG A 181 -16.65 -20.40 -63.60
CA ARG A 181 -15.96 -21.17 -62.58
C ARG A 181 -15.94 -22.67 -62.91
N THR A 182 -17.07 -23.23 -63.31
CA THR A 182 -17.16 -24.66 -63.66
C THR A 182 -16.29 -25.00 -64.87
N LEU A 183 -16.29 -24.15 -65.89
CA LEU A 183 -15.51 -24.32 -67.12
C LEU A 183 -14.00 -24.22 -66.85
N ILE A 184 -13.56 -23.21 -66.08
CA ILE A 184 -12.16 -23.04 -65.68
C ILE A 184 -11.68 -24.21 -64.82
N ILE A 185 -12.51 -24.69 -63.89
CA ILE A 185 -12.16 -25.83 -63.04
C ILE A 185 -12.10 -27.12 -63.85
N SER A 186 -13.04 -27.38 -64.76
CA SER A 186 -13.04 -28.60 -65.56
C SER A 186 -11.87 -28.65 -66.56
N GLU A 187 -11.58 -27.55 -67.25
CA GLU A 187 -10.46 -27.48 -68.19
C GLU A 187 -9.12 -27.51 -67.45
N GLY A 188 -9.02 -26.79 -66.33
CA GLY A 188 -7.84 -26.81 -65.49
C GLY A 188 -7.56 -28.18 -64.87
N ALA A 189 -8.59 -28.88 -64.41
CA ALA A 189 -8.47 -30.25 -63.90
C ALA A 189 -8.03 -31.23 -64.99
N LYS A 190 -8.54 -31.08 -66.22
CA LYS A 190 -8.12 -31.87 -67.37
C LYS A 190 -6.63 -31.68 -67.67
N ASN A 191 -6.17 -30.43 -67.74
CA ASN A 191 -4.76 -30.13 -67.99
C ASN A 191 -3.82 -30.65 -66.89
N VAL A 192 -4.25 -30.62 -65.62
CA VAL A 192 -3.49 -31.21 -64.50
C VAL A 192 -3.45 -32.74 -64.61
N LEU A 193 -4.55 -33.38 -65.00
CA LEU A 193 -4.63 -34.83 -65.16
C LEU A 193 -3.77 -35.32 -66.33
N GLU A 194 -3.82 -34.62 -67.47
CA GLU A 194 -3.00 -34.91 -68.65
C GLU A 194 -1.50 -34.77 -68.34
N LEU A 195 -1.12 -33.78 -67.52
CA LEU A 195 0.27 -33.60 -67.11
C LEU A 195 0.77 -34.74 -66.20
N LEU A 196 -0.10 -35.28 -65.35
CA LEU A 196 0.24 -36.34 -64.40
C LEU A 196 0.12 -37.75 -65.00
N ALA A 197 -0.72 -37.94 -66.02
CA ALA A 197 -0.99 -39.20 -66.68
C ALA A 197 -1.24 -38.99 -68.19
N PRO A 198 -0.19 -38.77 -69.01
CA PRO A 198 -0.31 -38.28 -70.38
C PRO A 198 -0.98 -39.21 -71.40
N ASN A 199 -1.41 -40.43 -71.03
CA ASN A 199 -1.93 -41.46 -71.95
C ASN A 199 -3.26 -42.10 -71.53
N GLN A 200 -4.15 -41.40 -70.83
CA GLN A 200 -5.51 -41.90 -70.58
C GLN A 200 -6.57 -41.03 -71.27
N VAL A 201 -7.24 -41.59 -72.28
CA VAL A 201 -8.45 -41.04 -72.89
C VAL A 201 -9.56 -41.11 -71.83
N VAL A 202 -10.08 -39.95 -71.40
CA VAL A 202 -11.18 -39.87 -70.44
C VAL A 202 -12.48 -40.30 -71.14
N PRO A 203 -13.17 -41.37 -70.69
CA PRO A 203 -14.42 -41.81 -71.31
C PRO A 203 -15.58 -40.93 -70.84
N GLY A 204 -16.24 -40.26 -71.80
CA GLY A 204 -17.54 -39.62 -71.64
C GLY A 204 -17.53 -38.10 -71.62
N LEU A 205 -17.53 -37.46 -72.81
CA LEU A 205 -18.40 -36.35 -73.21
C LEU A 205 -18.15 -36.05 -74.72
N PRO A 206 -19.13 -35.49 -75.44
CA PRO A 206 -19.36 -35.74 -76.86
C PRO A 206 -18.33 -35.04 -77.77
N GLU A 207 -17.89 -35.75 -78.81
CA GLU A 207 -17.23 -35.17 -79.98
C GLU A 207 -18.17 -34.15 -80.63
N SER A 208 -17.90 -32.87 -80.43
CA SER A 208 -18.52 -31.81 -81.22
C SER A 208 -17.57 -31.36 -82.32
N LEU A 209 -17.75 -32.03 -83.46
CA LEU A 209 -17.78 -31.49 -84.83
C LEU A 209 -16.57 -30.71 -85.34
N ASP A 210 -15.76 -31.44 -86.10
CA ASP A 210 -15.20 -31.00 -87.39
C ASP A 210 -16.12 -30.01 -88.11
N LYS A 211 -15.59 -28.82 -88.42
CA LYS A 211 -15.89 -28.08 -89.65
C LYS A 211 -14.65 -27.31 -90.10
N LYS A 212 -14.02 -27.85 -91.15
CA LYS A 212 -13.27 -27.21 -92.25
C LYS A 212 -12.46 -25.95 -91.98
#